data_AF-A0A1M6RSU6-F1
#
_entry.id   AF-A0A1M6RSU6-F1
#
_cell.length_a   1.000
_cell.length_b   1.000
_cell.length_c   1.000
_cell.angle_alpha   90.00
_cell.angle_beta   90.00
_cell.angle_gamma   90.00
#
_symmetry.space_group_name_H-M   'P 1'
#
loop_
_entity.id
_entity.type
_entity.pdbx_description
1 polymer ?
#
loop_
_entity_poly.entity_id
_entity_poly.type
_entity_poly.pdbx_seq_one_letter_code
_entity_poly.pdbx_strand_id
1 'polypeptide(L)'
;MDDNYQWIRELLYDDISKLEEKINKINDPIALHIIACKYNWDDGFNIPKLIIENKNCDLGTASMIFYDADGYAFLNGNNEDESANLKEWFSFLSYLYGKIFNGEFVSKSIQYTPELTKVQIYKLKKVNPSIPGILLNGVVGIKVNEVGFGCN
;
A
#
# COMPACT_ATOMS: atom_id res chain seq x y z
N MET A 1 -24.83 6.72 4.62
CA MET A 1 -23.75 5.73 4.68
C MET A 1 -23.85 5.00 3.36
N ASP A 2 -22.85 5.09 2.49
CA ASP A 2 -22.93 4.40 1.20
C ASP A 2 -22.83 2.88 1.43
N ASP A 3 -23.90 2.16 1.13
CA ASP A 3 -24.02 0.71 1.31
C ASP A 3 -23.10 -0.11 0.39
N ASN A 4 -22.42 0.55 -0.57
CA ASN A 4 -21.68 -0.11 -1.66
C ASN A 4 -20.48 -0.97 -1.21
N TYR A 5 -19.95 -0.75 0.01
CA TYR A 5 -18.77 -1.44 0.53
C TYR A 5 -19.00 -2.23 1.81
N GLN A 6 -20.26 -2.41 2.25
CA GLN A 6 -20.57 -3.12 3.49
C GLN A 6 -20.06 -4.57 3.50
N TRP A 7 -20.08 -5.23 2.34
CA TRP A 7 -19.55 -6.59 2.14
C TRP A 7 -18.05 -6.71 2.47
N ILE A 8 -17.28 -5.61 2.43
CA ILE A 8 -15.86 -5.62 2.80
C ILE A 8 -15.70 -5.81 4.31
N ARG A 9 -16.60 -5.26 5.13
CA ARG A 9 -16.57 -5.49 6.60
C ARG A 9 -16.79 -6.96 6.91
N GLU A 10 -17.84 -7.54 6.35
CA GLU A 10 -18.16 -8.97 6.49
C GLU A 10 -16.97 -9.82 6.04
N LEU A 11 -16.32 -9.43 4.95
CA LEU A 11 -15.16 -10.16 4.44
C LEU A 11 -13.92 -10.10 5.35
N LEU A 12 -13.63 -8.94 5.95
CA LEU A 12 -12.45 -8.75 6.81
C LEU A 12 -12.63 -9.37 8.21
N TYR A 13 -13.85 -9.42 8.74
CA TYR A 13 -14.10 -9.86 10.11
C TYR A 13 -14.59 -11.32 10.22
N ASP A 14 -15.29 -11.85 9.22
CA ASP A 14 -15.95 -13.16 9.36
C ASP A 14 -15.22 -14.32 8.65
N ASP A 15 -14.46 -14.07 7.57
CA ASP A 15 -13.87 -15.16 6.78
C ASP A 15 -12.61 -14.76 5.97
N ILE A 16 -11.51 -14.45 6.68
CA ILE A 16 -10.19 -14.19 6.08
C ILE A 16 -9.74 -15.33 5.15
N SER A 17 -10.15 -16.58 5.42
CA SER A 17 -9.77 -17.74 4.60
C SER A 17 -10.27 -17.66 3.14
N LYS A 18 -11.35 -16.89 2.90
CA LYS A 18 -11.88 -16.62 1.54
C LYS A 18 -11.45 -15.28 0.96
N LEU A 19 -10.76 -14.44 1.72
CA LEU A 19 -10.33 -13.12 1.29
C LEU A 19 -9.33 -13.22 0.14
N GLU A 20 -8.41 -14.18 0.21
CA GLU A 20 -7.37 -14.39 -0.81
C GLU A 20 -7.96 -14.67 -2.21
N GLU A 21 -8.90 -15.62 -2.30
CA GLU A 21 -9.56 -15.96 -3.56
C GLU A 21 -10.39 -14.81 -4.14
N LYS A 22 -10.96 -13.98 -3.25
CA LYS A 22 -11.79 -12.85 -3.65
C LYS A 22 -10.95 -11.68 -4.15
N ILE A 23 -9.82 -11.37 -3.52
CA ILE A 23 -8.95 -10.24 -3.92
C ILE A 23 -8.60 -10.35 -5.40
N ASN A 24 -8.19 -11.52 -5.88
CA ASN A 24 -7.81 -11.72 -7.28
C ASN A 24 -8.95 -11.46 -8.29
N LYS A 25 -10.22 -11.51 -7.85
CA LYS A 25 -11.41 -11.30 -8.68
C LYS A 25 -11.97 -9.87 -8.60
N ILE A 26 -11.49 -9.05 -7.65
CA ILE A 26 -11.93 -7.67 -7.50
C ILE A 26 -11.40 -6.83 -8.67
N ASN A 27 -12.32 -6.14 -9.33
CA ASN A 27 -12.01 -5.19 -10.41
C ASN A 27 -12.19 -3.72 -10.01
N ASP A 28 -12.66 -3.46 -8.80
CA ASP A 28 -12.81 -2.10 -8.27
C ASP A 28 -11.55 -1.69 -7.49
N PRO A 29 -10.77 -0.70 -7.99
CA PRO A 29 -9.60 -0.20 -7.28
C PRO A 29 -9.92 0.41 -5.90
N ILE A 30 -11.11 0.98 -5.73
CA ILE A 30 -11.54 1.57 -4.46
C ILE A 30 -11.79 0.46 -3.44
N ALA A 31 -12.43 -0.65 -3.83
CA ALA A 31 -12.61 -1.80 -2.96
C ALA A 31 -11.25 -2.36 -2.49
N LEU A 32 -10.28 -2.49 -3.39
CA LEU A 32 -8.91 -2.92 -3.04
C LEU A 32 -8.25 -1.96 -2.03
N HIS A 33 -8.44 -0.65 -2.22
CA HIS A 33 -7.94 0.36 -1.29
C HIS A 33 -8.55 0.23 0.10
N ILE A 34 -9.88 0.07 0.19
CA ILE A 34 -10.58 -0.08 1.47
C ILE A 34 -10.11 -1.35 2.19
N ILE A 35 -9.94 -2.46 1.47
CA ILE A 35 -9.40 -3.71 2.04
C ILE A 35 -8.00 -3.48 2.61
N ALA A 36 -7.09 -2.91 1.82
CA ALA A 36 -5.73 -2.61 2.26
C ALA A 36 -5.71 -1.73 3.52
N CYS A 37 -6.58 -0.72 3.54
CA CYS A 37 -6.62 0.25 4.60
C CYS A 37 -7.22 -0.26 5.93
N LYS A 38 -8.03 -1.33 5.87
CA LYS A 38 -8.67 -1.95 7.04
C LYS A 38 -8.02 -3.26 7.46
N TYR A 39 -7.03 -3.72 6.69
CA TYR A 39 -6.30 -4.92 6.98
C TYR A 39 -5.55 -4.83 8.32
N ASN A 40 -5.56 -5.92 9.07
CA ASN A 40 -4.79 -6.04 10.30
C ASN A 40 -3.34 -6.45 9.94
N TRP A 41 -2.41 -5.52 10.05
CA TRP A 41 -1.00 -5.75 9.69
C TRP A 41 -0.30 -6.81 10.55
N ASP A 42 -0.84 -7.14 11.73
CA ASP A 42 -0.36 -8.26 12.55
C ASP A 42 -0.53 -9.63 11.85
N ASP A 43 -1.40 -9.71 10.83
CA ASP A 43 -1.63 -10.92 10.03
C ASP A 43 -0.56 -11.11 8.91
N GLY A 44 0.42 -10.21 8.82
CA GLY A 44 1.58 -10.33 7.92
C GLY A 44 1.33 -9.82 6.50
N PHE A 45 2.22 -10.17 5.55
CA PHE A 45 2.25 -9.56 4.21
C PHE A 45 1.42 -10.26 3.12
N ASN A 46 0.74 -11.36 3.43
CA ASN A 46 0.07 -12.17 2.40
C ASN A 46 -1.04 -11.39 1.68
N ILE A 47 -1.95 -10.76 2.43
CA ILE A 47 -3.04 -9.96 1.86
C ILE A 47 -2.51 -8.70 1.14
N PRO A 48 -1.61 -7.88 1.72
CA PRO A 48 -0.98 -6.77 1.02
C PRO A 48 -0.35 -7.19 -0.31
N LYS A 49 0.33 -8.35 -0.34
CA LYS A 49 0.94 -8.90 -1.56
C LYS A 49 -0.09 -9.20 -2.64
N LEU A 50 -1.19 -9.87 -2.29
CA LEU A 50 -2.28 -10.15 -3.22
C LEU A 50 -2.91 -8.87 -3.78
N ILE A 51 -3.03 -7.83 -2.95
CA ILE A 51 -3.57 -6.54 -3.38
C ILE A 51 -2.63 -5.88 -4.40
N ILE A 52 -1.32 -5.82 -4.15
CA ILE A 52 -0.36 -5.20 -5.10
C ILE A 52 -0.15 -6.03 -6.38
N GLU A 53 -0.46 -7.32 -6.35
CA GLU A 53 -0.44 -8.21 -7.52
C GLU A 53 -1.74 -8.15 -8.34
N ASN A 54 -2.85 -7.66 -7.76
CA ASN A 54 -4.08 -7.46 -8.52
C ASN A 54 -3.88 -6.39 -9.61
N LYS A 55 -4.22 -6.73 -10.86
CA LYS A 55 -4.10 -5.84 -12.03
C LYS A 55 -4.84 -4.50 -11.92
N ASN A 56 -5.85 -4.42 -11.04
CA ASN A 56 -6.67 -3.24 -10.78
C ASN A 56 -6.17 -2.46 -9.55
N CYS A 57 -5.05 -2.86 -8.94
CA CYS A 57 -4.42 -2.11 -7.86
C CYS A 57 -4.01 -0.73 -8.36
N ASP A 58 -4.41 0.29 -7.63
CA ASP A 58 -4.08 1.67 -7.93
C ASP A 58 -2.72 2.05 -7.36
N LEU A 59 -1.99 2.92 -8.05
CA LEU A 59 -0.70 3.46 -7.57
C LEU A 59 -0.85 4.17 -6.21
N GLY A 60 -1.97 4.84 -5.96
CA GLY A 60 -2.28 5.43 -4.65
C GLY A 60 -2.36 4.37 -3.56
N THR A 61 -3.04 3.26 -3.81
CA THR A 61 -3.12 2.10 -2.90
C THR A 61 -1.75 1.45 -2.69
N ALA A 62 -0.98 1.24 -3.76
CA ALA A 62 0.37 0.70 -3.66
C ALA A 62 1.29 1.61 -2.84
N SER A 63 1.17 2.93 -2.99
CA SER A 63 1.93 3.90 -2.18
C SER A 63 1.52 3.87 -0.72
N MET A 64 0.22 3.72 -0.42
CA MET A 64 -0.26 3.55 0.95
C MET A 64 0.33 2.29 1.61
N ILE A 65 0.17 1.14 0.95
CA ILE A 65 0.72 -0.14 1.42
C ILE A 65 2.24 -0.05 1.64
N PHE A 66 2.97 0.66 0.78
CA PHE A 66 4.40 0.84 0.92
C PHE A 66 4.76 1.56 2.23
N TYR A 67 4.03 2.61 2.59
CA TYR A 67 4.30 3.38 3.80
C TYR A 67 3.76 2.74 5.07
N ASP A 68 2.60 2.08 5.01
CA ASP A 68 2.05 1.30 6.12
C ASP A 68 2.98 0.13 6.50
N ALA A 69 3.70 -0.42 5.53
CA ALA A 69 4.76 -1.41 5.73
C ALA A 69 6.12 -0.83 6.19
N ASP A 70 6.17 0.41 6.69
CA ASP A 70 7.39 1.13 7.08
C ASP A 70 8.38 1.39 5.91
N GLY A 71 7.83 1.83 4.78
CA GLY A 71 8.61 2.19 3.59
C GLY A 71 9.62 3.32 3.82
N TYR A 72 9.41 4.18 4.84
CA TYR A 72 10.40 5.20 5.19
C TYR A 72 11.71 4.59 5.68
N ALA A 73 11.66 3.60 6.59
CA ALA A 73 12.86 2.92 7.07
C ALA A 73 13.62 2.22 5.93
N PHE A 74 12.88 1.61 5.01
CA PHE A 74 13.45 1.01 3.79
C PHE A 74 14.17 2.04 2.91
N LEU A 75 13.54 3.17 2.61
CA LEU A 75 14.17 4.23 1.81
C LEU A 75 15.38 4.87 2.49
N ASN A 76 15.42 4.85 3.83
CA ASN A 76 16.51 5.40 4.62
C ASN A 76 17.70 4.43 4.80
N GLY A 77 17.61 3.20 4.29
CA GLY A 77 18.69 2.21 4.40
C GLY A 77 18.85 1.60 5.79
N ASN A 78 17.77 1.54 6.59
CA ASN A 78 17.78 0.92 7.90
C ASN A 78 17.49 -0.60 7.80
N ASN A 79 18.34 -1.35 7.12
CA ASN A 79 18.11 -2.76 6.76
C ASN A 79 19.24 -3.70 7.23
N GLU A 80 19.90 -3.37 8.33
CA GLU A 80 21.14 -4.02 8.80
C GLU A 80 20.96 -5.28 9.67
N ASP A 81 19.74 -5.82 9.84
CA ASP A 81 19.48 -6.94 10.76
C ASP A 81 19.11 -8.26 10.04
N GLU A 82 19.64 -9.40 10.49
CA GLU A 82 19.56 -10.68 9.75
C GLU A 82 18.33 -11.54 10.12
N SER A 83 17.42 -11.02 10.96
CA SER A 83 16.24 -11.76 11.41
C SER A 83 15.32 -12.17 10.25
N ALA A 84 14.61 -13.30 10.41
CA ALA A 84 13.70 -13.81 9.38
C ALA A 84 12.57 -12.83 9.04
N ASN A 85 12.01 -12.14 10.05
CA ASN A 85 10.97 -11.14 9.85
C ASN A 85 11.49 -9.93 9.07
N LEU A 86 12.74 -9.49 9.30
CA LEU A 86 13.32 -8.40 8.51
C LEU A 86 13.55 -8.83 7.05
N LYS A 87 13.92 -10.09 6.81
CA LYS A 87 14.07 -10.61 5.44
C LYS A 87 12.74 -10.59 4.68
N GLU A 88 11.65 -10.99 5.33
CA GLU A 88 10.31 -10.95 4.72
C GLU A 88 9.87 -9.51 4.43
N TRP A 89 10.00 -8.62 5.42
CA TRP A 89 9.72 -7.19 5.27
C TRP A 89 10.53 -6.55 4.12
N PHE A 90 11.84 -6.79 4.10
CA PHE A 90 12.74 -6.25 3.08
C PHE A 90 12.40 -6.79 1.69
N SER A 91 12.09 -8.08 1.58
CA SER A 91 11.66 -8.71 0.33
C SER A 91 10.36 -8.11 -0.19
N PHE A 92 9.36 -7.95 0.69
CA PHE A 92 8.08 -7.33 0.35
C PHE A 92 8.25 -5.88 -0.14
N LEU A 93 8.98 -5.05 0.60
CA LEU A 93 9.20 -3.66 0.21
C LEU A 93 10.08 -3.51 -1.03
N SER A 94 11.10 -4.36 -1.20
CA SER A 94 11.92 -4.36 -2.41
C SER A 94 11.08 -4.68 -3.64
N TYR A 95 10.19 -5.68 -3.53
CA TYR A 95 9.28 -6.06 -4.60
C TYR A 95 8.32 -4.91 -4.94
N LEU A 96 7.64 -4.35 -3.94
CA LEU A 96 6.69 -3.25 -4.12
C LEU A 96 7.37 -1.99 -4.68
N TYR A 97 8.54 -1.62 -4.15
CA TYR A 97 9.35 -0.52 -4.65
C TYR A 97 9.70 -0.72 -6.13
N GLY A 98 10.10 -1.94 -6.53
CA GLY A 98 10.37 -2.29 -7.92
C GLY A 98 9.17 -2.04 -8.83
N LYS A 99 7.97 -2.53 -8.45
CA LYS A 99 6.74 -2.31 -9.21
C LYS A 99 6.40 -0.83 -9.38
N ILE A 100 6.56 -0.05 -8.29
CA ILE A 100 6.33 1.40 -8.29
C ILE A 100 7.34 2.10 -9.21
N PHE A 101 8.62 1.77 -9.08
CA PHE A 101 9.72 2.35 -9.85
C PHE A 101 9.56 2.07 -11.35
N ASN A 102 9.16 0.84 -11.70
CA ASN A 102 8.93 0.41 -13.08
C ASN A 102 7.60 0.91 -13.67
N GLY A 103 6.75 1.55 -12.86
CA GLY A 103 5.44 2.05 -13.31
C GLY A 103 4.44 0.96 -13.67
N GLU A 104 4.46 -0.19 -12.97
CA GLU A 104 3.64 -1.36 -13.28
C GLU A 104 2.15 -1.21 -12.91
N PHE A 105 1.77 -0.16 -12.19
CA PHE A 105 0.39 0.12 -11.81
C PHE A 105 -0.33 0.91 -12.90
N VAL A 106 -1.34 0.29 -13.51
CA VAL A 106 -2.14 0.88 -14.60
C VAL A 106 -3.02 2.03 -14.10
N SER A 107 -3.66 1.86 -12.94
CA SER A 107 -4.56 2.86 -12.37
C SER A 107 -3.82 3.86 -11.48
N LYS A 108 -4.18 5.14 -11.61
CA LYS A 108 -3.62 6.29 -10.86
C LYS A 108 -4.71 7.28 -10.48
N SER A 109 -5.82 6.72 -10.00
CA SER A 109 -7.07 7.41 -9.70
C SER A 109 -7.24 7.71 -8.21
N ILE A 110 -6.48 7.05 -7.34
CA ILE A 110 -6.60 7.20 -5.89
C ILE A 110 -5.51 8.14 -5.38
N GLN A 111 -5.92 9.13 -4.59
CA GLN A 111 -4.98 10.03 -3.91
C GLN A 111 -4.34 9.31 -2.74
N TYR A 112 -3.01 9.44 -2.62
CA TYR A 112 -2.29 9.12 -1.40
C TYR A 112 -1.20 10.15 -1.17
N THR A 113 -1.08 10.66 0.05
CA THR A 113 -0.05 11.62 0.43
C THR A 113 0.71 11.06 1.62
N PRO A 114 2.00 10.69 1.46
CA PRO A 114 2.77 10.17 2.56
C PRO A 114 3.03 11.26 3.61
N GLU A 115 3.03 10.87 4.88
CA GLU A 115 3.26 11.77 6.01
C GLU A 115 4.75 12.10 6.21
N LEU A 116 5.41 12.57 5.14
CA LEU A 116 6.81 12.97 5.17
C LEU A 116 6.97 14.47 5.45
N THR A 117 7.80 14.79 6.42
CA THR A 117 8.26 16.17 6.65
C THR A 117 9.22 16.62 5.54
N LYS A 118 9.33 17.94 5.35
CA LYS A 118 10.33 18.54 4.44
C LYS A 118 11.76 18.07 4.74
N VAL A 119 12.08 17.88 6.02
CA VAL A 119 13.40 17.40 6.46
C VAL A 119 13.62 15.94 6.05
N GLN A 120 12.63 15.07 6.23
CA GLN A 120 12.70 13.67 5.79
C GLN A 120 12.86 13.59 4.27
N ILE A 121 12.06 14.32 3.49
CA ILE A 121 12.18 14.36 2.02
C ILE A 121 13.60 14.79 1.61
N TYR A 122 14.15 15.82 2.25
CA TYR A 122 15.52 16.27 1.99
C TYR A 122 16.57 15.18 2.28
N LYS A 123 16.45 14.49 3.42
CA LYS A 123 17.34 13.37 3.78
C LYS A 123 17.27 12.23 2.78
N LEU A 124 16.07 11.80 2.41
CA LEU A 124 15.85 10.72 1.44
C LEU A 124 16.47 11.05 0.08
N LYS A 125 16.27 12.27 -0.42
CA LYS A 125 16.90 12.73 -1.69
C LYS A 125 18.42 12.75 -1.62
N LYS A 126 19.00 13.01 -0.44
CA LYS A 126 20.45 12.98 -0.22
C LYS A 126 20.99 11.55 -0.20
N VAL A 127 20.24 10.60 0.38
CA VAL A 127 20.59 9.17 0.40
C VAL A 127 20.49 8.59 -1.01
N ASN A 128 19.39 8.83 -1.71
CA ASN A 128 19.17 8.35 -3.07
C ASN A 128 18.37 9.38 -3.91
N PRO A 129 19.02 10.10 -4.83
CA PRO A 129 18.36 11.07 -5.71
C PRO A 129 17.35 10.45 -6.69
N SER A 130 17.44 9.13 -6.92
CA SER A 130 16.62 8.40 -7.89
C SER A 130 15.32 7.85 -7.30
N ILE A 131 15.00 8.15 -6.03
CA ILE A 131 13.72 7.76 -5.43
C ILE A 131 12.57 8.36 -6.26
N PRO A 132 11.58 7.54 -6.68
CA PRO A 132 10.41 8.03 -7.40
C PRO A 132 9.74 9.21 -6.70
N GLY A 133 9.51 10.29 -7.45
CA GLY A 133 8.89 11.50 -6.91
C GLY A 133 7.51 11.26 -6.31
N ILE A 134 6.78 10.24 -6.77
CA ILE A 134 5.48 9.84 -6.21
C ILE A 134 5.61 9.33 -4.77
N LEU A 135 6.71 8.65 -4.42
CA LEU A 135 6.95 8.22 -3.05
C LEU A 135 7.27 9.40 -2.15
N LEU A 136 7.81 10.49 -2.69
CA LEU A 136 8.18 11.67 -1.90
C LEU A 136 7.05 12.70 -1.79
N ASN A 137 6.29 12.89 -2.86
CA ASN A 137 5.31 13.97 -3.01
C ASN A 137 3.86 13.47 -3.01
N GLY A 138 3.65 12.16 -3.09
CA GLY A 138 2.33 11.54 -3.18
C GLY A 138 1.82 11.34 -4.61
N VAL A 139 0.64 10.73 -4.68
CA VAL A 139 -0.16 10.46 -5.87
C VAL A 139 -1.40 11.33 -5.83
N VAL A 140 -1.70 12.02 -6.92
CA VAL A 140 -2.93 12.82 -7.07
C VAL A 140 -4.08 11.91 -7.48
N GLY A 141 -5.29 12.16 -6.96
CA GLY A 141 -6.48 11.38 -7.30
C GLY A 141 -7.67 11.73 -6.41
N ILE A 142 -8.59 10.78 -6.27
CA ILE A 142 -9.76 10.86 -5.39
C ILE A 142 -9.37 10.37 -3.99
N LYS A 143 -9.82 11.09 -2.96
CA LYS A 143 -9.67 10.65 -1.56
C LYS A 143 -10.75 9.61 -1.23
N VAL A 144 -10.33 8.37 -1.00
CA VAL A 144 -11.25 7.28 -0.66
C VAL A 144 -11.89 7.47 0.74
N ASN A 145 -11.29 8.31 1.58
CA ASN A 145 -11.78 8.64 2.91
C ASN A 145 -13.17 9.32 2.88
N GLU A 146 -13.60 9.80 1.71
CA GLU A 146 -14.88 10.49 1.49
C GLU A 146 -16.04 9.54 1.13
N VAL A 147 -15.80 8.25 0.86
CA VAL A 147 -16.86 7.25 0.56
C VAL A 147 -17.41 6.52 1.81
N GLY A 148 -17.28 7.10 3.01
CA GLY A 148 -17.90 6.56 4.23
C GLY A 148 -17.16 5.39 4.90
N PHE A 149 -15.99 5.03 4.37
CA PHE A 149 -15.04 4.08 4.95
C PHE A 149 -13.70 4.77 5.15
N GLY A 150 -13.62 5.61 6.18
CA GLY A 150 -12.37 6.30 6.52
C GLY A 150 -11.27 5.29 6.82
N CYS A 151 -10.09 5.53 6.25
CA CYS A 151 -8.84 4.90 6.68
C CYS A 151 -8.55 5.20 8.15
N ASN A 152 -7.92 4.26 8.87
CA ASN A 152 -7.63 4.42 10.31
C ASN A 152 -6.69 5.61 10.55
#